data_AF-A0A965MU26-F1
#
_entry.id   AF-A0A965MU26-F1
#
_cell.length_a   1.000
_cell.length_b   1.000
_cell.length_c   1.000
_cell.angle_alpha   90.00
_cell.angle_beta   90.00
_cell.angle_gamma   90.00
#
_symmetry.space_group_name_H-M   'P 1'
#
loop_
_entity.id
_entity.type
_entity.pdbx_description
1 polymer ?
#
loop_
_entity_poly.entity_id
_entity_poly.type
_entity_poly.pdbx_seq_one_letter_code
_entity_poly.pdbx_strand_id
1 'polypeptide(L)'
;ISRQQDFTKRMIKKALETSRTNPRIATNIMNAALKNVITDDQVTPLLLLQLGQAMRNYNADTMGSYTMPGVGQLIGKDSVIVPDLTGDVATKILAVFQGKASLSQKVAGASTAPLESTSMVVTTVGAVSAAAVGAGQAVSAVTTTVPASVPTTTKPSVTSSTRPVTTTTLPSVVIENNRIASIVSVGVPHVPIDSAKRPKGATREINANGMYVLPGLVDLHVHQGTTQKAAESEYYNKLWLGNGITAVRGVPFASFDYSVKEAARSAKNEITAPRYIVYQRPGTGWDKGPVRTPEQAREWVRWLAQNGGEGLKLGAERPDLMAALLDEAKKLGLGSTAHLQQTGVAQMNADEATRLGLGAVTHFYGIFESMYDSASVQPWPVDYNYNDEQDRFGQVARQWSLVTPRGEKWKAFMWCIMSRPVRYATIVGSSVTSRSLSRLRNAFH
;
A
#
# COMPACT_ATOMS: atom_id res chain seq x y z
N ILE A 1 -9.68 8.37 2.58
CA ILE A 1 -11.06 7.96 2.21
C ILE A 1 -11.54 8.67 0.94
N SER A 2 -11.50 10.02 0.86
CA SER A 2 -11.90 10.79 -0.34
C SER A 2 -11.19 10.39 -1.64
N ARG A 3 -9.88 10.11 -1.61
CA ARG A 3 -9.12 9.63 -2.80
C ARG A 3 -9.66 8.34 -3.40
N GLN A 4 -9.95 7.38 -2.53
CA GLN A 4 -10.47 6.07 -2.96
C GLN A 4 -11.83 6.24 -3.58
N GLN A 5 -12.65 7.16 -3.05
CA GLN A 5 -13.94 7.51 -3.63
C GLN A 5 -13.82 8.25 -4.97
N ASP A 6 -12.91 9.21 -5.13
CA ASP A 6 -12.67 9.89 -6.42
C ASP A 6 -12.14 8.93 -7.49
N PHE A 7 -11.17 8.08 -7.13
CA PHE A 7 -10.70 7.01 -8.01
C PHE A 7 -11.85 6.08 -8.42
N THR A 8 -12.71 5.69 -7.48
CA THR A 8 -13.87 4.83 -7.74
C THR A 8 -14.88 5.52 -8.64
N LYS A 9 -15.18 6.82 -8.42
CA LYS A 9 -16.03 7.64 -9.31
C LYS A 9 -15.49 7.65 -10.73
N ARG A 10 -14.20 7.94 -10.91
CA ARG A 10 -13.56 8.02 -12.23
C ARG A 10 -13.49 6.66 -12.90
N MET A 11 -13.22 5.59 -12.15
CA MET A 11 -13.21 4.23 -12.66
C MET A 11 -14.61 3.82 -13.14
N ILE A 12 -15.64 4.04 -12.31
CA ILE A 12 -17.04 3.76 -12.67
C ILE A 12 -17.46 4.61 -13.87
N LYS A 13 -17.14 5.91 -13.88
CA LYS A 13 -17.42 6.81 -15.00
C LYS A 13 -16.79 6.30 -16.29
N LYS A 14 -15.50 5.96 -16.26
CA LYS A 14 -14.80 5.43 -17.43
C LYS A 14 -15.36 4.09 -17.89
N ALA A 15 -15.71 3.20 -16.96
CA ALA A 15 -16.34 1.91 -17.26
C ALA A 15 -17.72 2.09 -17.89
N LEU A 16 -18.54 3.02 -17.38
CA LEU A 16 -19.85 3.35 -17.93
C LEU A 16 -19.75 4.00 -19.32
N GLU A 17 -18.83 4.95 -19.51
CA GLU A 17 -18.56 5.57 -20.81
C GLU A 17 -18.13 4.52 -21.84
N THR A 18 -17.22 3.62 -21.48
CA THR A 18 -16.67 2.60 -22.38
C THR A 18 -17.66 1.46 -22.66
N SER A 19 -18.51 1.10 -21.69
CA SER A 19 -19.50 0.02 -21.83
C SER A 19 -20.76 0.46 -22.57
N ARG A 20 -21.21 1.71 -22.41
CA ARG A 20 -22.34 2.28 -23.15
C ARG A 20 -22.17 2.18 -24.67
N THR A 21 -20.93 2.20 -25.13
CA THR A 21 -20.58 2.15 -26.56
C THR A 21 -20.28 0.74 -27.08
N ASN A 22 -20.15 -0.29 -26.24
CA ASN A 22 -19.82 -1.65 -26.69
C ASN A 22 -20.33 -2.77 -25.76
N PRO A 23 -21.38 -3.52 -26.16
CA PRO A 23 -21.96 -4.61 -25.37
C PRO A 23 -20.98 -5.75 -25.03
N ARG A 24 -20.00 -6.05 -25.89
CA ARG A 24 -18.99 -7.11 -25.62
C ARG A 24 -18.07 -6.72 -24.47
N ILE A 25 -17.75 -5.43 -24.33
CA ILE A 25 -16.92 -4.93 -23.23
C ILE A 25 -17.67 -5.05 -21.90
N ALA A 26 -18.98 -4.76 -21.88
CA ALA A 26 -19.81 -4.91 -20.69
C ALA A 26 -19.84 -6.37 -20.19
N THR A 27 -20.01 -7.33 -21.11
CA THR A 27 -19.94 -8.77 -20.80
C THR A 27 -18.57 -9.18 -20.25
N ASN A 28 -17.48 -8.67 -20.83
CA ASN A 28 -16.13 -8.98 -20.36
C ASN A 28 -15.85 -8.41 -18.95
N ILE A 29 -16.35 -7.21 -18.64
CA ILE A 29 -16.24 -6.61 -17.30
C ILE A 29 -17.03 -7.44 -16.27
N MET A 30 -18.26 -7.85 -16.58
CA MET A 30 -19.05 -8.72 -15.70
C MET A 30 -18.39 -10.08 -15.47
N ASN A 31 -17.88 -10.72 -16.53
CA ASN A 31 -17.20 -12.00 -16.43
C ASN A 31 -15.91 -11.88 -15.61
N ALA A 32 -15.17 -10.79 -15.75
CA ALA A 32 -13.99 -10.51 -14.94
C ALA A 32 -14.36 -10.27 -13.46
N ALA A 33 -15.46 -9.58 -13.17
CA ALA A 33 -15.95 -9.38 -11.81
C ALA A 33 -16.38 -10.71 -11.18
N LEU A 34 -17.20 -11.50 -11.88
CA LEU A 34 -17.67 -12.82 -11.44
C LEU A 34 -16.55 -13.83 -11.19
N LYS A 35 -15.51 -13.83 -12.02
CA LYS A 35 -14.39 -14.75 -11.90
C LYS A 35 -13.47 -14.43 -10.72
N ASN A 36 -13.39 -13.15 -10.31
CA ASN A 36 -12.32 -12.67 -9.43
C ASN A 36 -12.79 -12.02 -8.12
N VAL A 37 -14.07 -11.69 -8.00
CA VAL A 37 -14.69 -11.22 -6.75
C VAL A 37 -15.29 -12.42 -6.04
N ILE A 38 -14.96 -12.62 -4.77
CA ILE A 38 -15.66 -13.60 -3.94
C ILE A 38 -17.09 -13.11 -3.81
N THR A 39 -17.99 -13.75 -4.54
CA THR A 39 -19.42 -13.55 -4.40
C THR A 39 -19.87 -14.27 -3.14
N ASP A 40 -20.49 -13.54 -2.22
CA ASP A 40 -21.29 -14.10 -1.14
C ASP A 40 -22.34 -15.08 -1.71
N ASP A 41 -22.76 -16.09 -0.96
CA ASP A 41 -23.74 -17.09 -1.39
C ASP A 41 -25.11 -16.50 -1.76
N GLN A 42 -25.35 -15.22 -1.41
CA GLN A 42 -26.51 -14.43 -1.79
C GLN A 42 -26.41 -13.77 -3.18
N VAL A 43 -25.22 -13.73 -3.80
CA VAL A 43 -25.02 -13.05 -5.10
C VAL A 43 -25.33 -13.99 -6.26
N THR A 44 -26.50 -13.81 -6.88
CA THR A 44 -26.95 -14.62 -8.02
C THR A 44 -26.65 -13.97 -9.38
N PRO A 45 -26.61 -14.73 -10.49
CA PRO A 45 -26.53 -14.16 -11.84
C PRO A 45 -27.63 -13.14 -12.13
N LEU A 46 -28.83 -13.35 -11.57
CA LEU A 46 -29.94 -12.41 -11.68
C LEU A 46 -29.65 -11.09 -10.95
N LEU A 47 -29.06 -11.15 -9.75
CA LEU A 47 -28.66 -9.97 -8.98
C LEU A 47 -27.60 -9.14 -9.72
N LEU A 48 -26.68 -9.80 -10.43
CA LEU A 48 -25.66 -9.14 -11.24
C LEU A 48 -26.22 -8.53 -12.53
N LEU A 49 -27.20 -9.17 -13.16
CA LEU A 49 -27.94 -8.59 -14.29
C LEU A 49 -28.77 -7.38 -13.83
N GLN A 50 -29.43 -7.47 -12.68
CA GLN A 50 -30.15 -6.35 -12.06
C GLN A 50 -29.21 -5.20 -11.70
N LEU A 51 -28.03 -5.50 -11.15
CA LEU A 51 -26.98 -4.50 -10.90
C LEU A 51 -26.51 -3.87 -12.22
N GLY A 52 -26.26 -4.66 -13.27
CA GLY A 52 -25.91 -4.17 -14.59
C GLY A 52 -26.98 -3.25 -15.20
N GLN A 53 -28.26 -3.59 -15.04
CA GLN A 53 -29.39 -2.76 -15.45
C GLN A 53 -29.49 -1.47 -14.63
N ALA A 54 -29.31 -1.54 -13.31
CA ALA A 54 -29.28 -0.36 -12.43
C ALA A 54 -28.12 0.58 -12.77
N MET A 55 -26.96 0.01 -13.12
CA MET A 55 -25.76 0.77 -13.50
C MET A 55 -25.87 1.41 -14.89
N ARG A 56 -26.69 0.87 -15.80
CA ARG A 56 -26.85 1.40 -17.17
C ARG A 56 -27.22 2.90 -17.18
N ASN A 57 -28.13 3.29 -16.31
CA ASN A 57 -28.64 4.65 -16.18
C ASN A 57 -28.02 5.42 -14.99
N TYR A 58 -27.05 4.81 -14.31
CA TYR A 58 -26.38 5.46 -13.20
C TYR A 58 -25.55 6.64 -13.69
N ASN A 59 -25.67 7.78 -12.99
CA ASN A 59 -24.82 8.93 -13.19
C ASN A 59 -23.74 8.94 -12.10
N ALA A 60 -22.49 8.66 -12.47
CA ALA A 60 -21.38 8.67 -11.52
C ALA A 60 -21.15 10.04 -10.85
N ASP A 61 -21.61 11.13 -11.49
CA ASP A 61 -21.49 12.49 -10.94
C ASP A 61 -22.45 12.72 -9.77
N THR A 62 -23.49 11.89 -9.59
CA THR A 62 -24.40 11.97 -8.43
C THR A 62 -23.93 11.16 -7.23
N MET A 63 -22.83 10.40 -7.36
CA MET A 63 -22.29 9.60 -6.27
C MET A 63 -21.81 10.50 -5.12
N GLY A 64 -22.30 10.25 -3.90
CA GLY A 64 -21.84 10.96 -2.71
C GLY A 64 -20.35 10.70 -2.45
N SER A 65 -19.64 11.73 -2.01
CA SER A 65 -18.32 11.57 -1.39
C SER A 65 -18.42 11.89 0.08
N TYR A 66 -17.86 11.02 0.91
CA TYR A 66 -17.89 11.10 2.36
C TYR A 66 -16.46 11.13 2.88
N THR A 67 -16.05 12.25 3.45
CA THR A 67 -14.80 12.37 4.20
C THR A 67 -15.16 12.36 5.67
N MET A 68 -14.56 11.44 6.45
CA MET A 68 -14.74 11.47 7.90
C MET A 68 -14.23 12.81 8.42
N PRO A 69 -15.04 13.56 9.20
CA PRO A 69 -14.58 14.79 9.82
C PRO A 69 -13.41 14.46 10.74
N GLY A 70 -12.50 15.40 10.92
CA GLY A 70 -11.35 15.23 11.78
C GLY A 70 -10.73 16.57 12.13
N VAL A 71 -10.08 16.61 13.29
CA VAL A 71 -9.41 17.80 13.79
C VAL A 71 -7.91 17.59 13.64
N GLY A 72 -7.22 18.58 13.07
CA GLY A 72 -5.77 18.61 13.05
C GLY A 72 -5.24 18.79 14.48
N GLN A 73 -4.43 17.86 14.94
CA GLN A 73 -3.81 17.89 16.25
C GLN A 73 -2.32 17.60 16.14
N LEU A 74 -1.53 18.25 16.99
CA LEU A 74 -0.15 17.84 17.22
C LEU A 74 -0.15 16.72 18.25
N ILE A 75 0.25 15.52 17.84
CA ILE A 75 0.46 14.39 18.73
C ILE A 75 1.97 14.11 18.76
N GLY A 76 2.65 14.61 19.79
CA GLY A 76 4.10 14.69 19.81
C GLY A 76 4.61 15.82 18.90
N LYS A 77 5.51 15.52 17.96
CA LYS A 77 6.02 16.47 16.96
C LYS A 77 5.34 16.35 15.59
N ASP A 78 4.41 15.40 15.46
CA ASP A 78 3.75 15.08 14.19
C ASP A 78 2.38 15.74 14.13
N SER A 79 2.06 16.33 12.98
CA SER A 79 0.72 16.82 12.67
C SER A 79 -0.15 15.66 12.21
N VAL A 80 -1.18 15.34 12.98
CA VAL A 80 -2.09 14.22 12.74
C VAL A 80 -3.53 14.74 12.63
N ILE A 81 -4.29 14.22 11.66
CA ILE A 81 -5.74 14.44 11.63
C ILE A 81 -6.39 13.34 12.45
N VAL A 82 -6.92 13.69 13.62
CA VAL A 82 -7.68 12.75 14.46
C VAL A 82 -9.11 12.71 13.93
N PRO A 83 -9.60 11.54 13.47
CA PRO A 83 -10.97 11.44 12.99
C PRO A 83 -11.95 11.64 14.15
N ASP A 84 -12.95 12.49 13.93
CA ASP A 84 -14.12 12.55 14.80
C ASP A 84 -15.02 11.36 14.44
N LEU A 85 -15.19 10.45 15.39
CA LEU A 85 -16.01 9.25 15.25
C LEU A 85 -17.37 9.40 15.94
N THR A 86 -17.58 10.49 16.66
CA THR A 86 -18.71 10.68 17.58
C THR A 86 -19.65 11.79 17.15
N GLY A 87 -19.18 12.74 16.35
CA GLY A 87 -20.00 13.83 15.84
C GLY A 87 -21.12 13.35 14.91
N ASP A 88 -22.16 14.17 14.81
CA ASP A 88 -23.36 13.85 14.03
C ASP A 88 -23.05 13.52 12.56
N VAL A 89 -22.12 14.26 11.96
CA VAL A 89 -21.69 14.03 10.57
C VAL A 89 -20.98 12.67 10.45
N ALA A 90 -20.08 12.35 11.38
CA ALA A 90 -19.36 11.08 11.40
C ALA A 90 -20.32 9.89 11.57
N THR A 91 -21.26 10.00 12.49
CA THR A 91 -22.26 8.97 12.77
C THR A 91 -23.17 8.72 11.56
N LYS A 92 -23.58 9.79 10.85
CA LYS A 92 -24.35 9.68 9.60
C LYS A 92 -23.53 9.02 8.48
N ILE A 93 -22.25 9.36 8.34
CA ILE A 93 -21.34 8.71 7.37
C ILE A 93 -21.18 7.23 7.70
N LEU A 94 -20.93 6.88 8.96
CA LEU A 94 -20.78 5.50 9.40
C LEU A 94 -22.07 4.68 9.20
N ALA A 95 -23.25 5.27 9.40
CA ALA A 95 -24.52 4.61 9.16
C ALA A 95 -24.69 4.17 7.69
N VAL A 96 -24.21 4.98 6.72
CA VAL A 96 -24.20 4.61 5.29
C VAL A 96 -23.30 3.39 5.06
N PHE A 97 -22.08 3.39 5.59
CA PHE A 97 -21.14 2.26 5.40
C PHE A 97 -21.49 1.00 6.22
N GLN A 98 -22.30 1.15 7.27
CA GLN A 98 -22.87 0.02 8.03
C GLN A 98 -24.15 -0.55 7.40
N GLY A 99 -24.61 -0.01 6.27
CA GLY A 99 -25.85 -0.43 5.62
C GLY A 99 -27.14 -0.02 6.37
N LYS A 100 -27.03 0.88 7.36
CA LYS A 100 -28.16 1.39 8.15
C LYS A 100 -28.81 2.63 7.52
N ALA A 101 -28.16 3.22 6.52
CA ALA A 101 -28.65 4.37 5.76
C ALA A 101 -28.35 4.22 4.26
N SER A 102 -29.16 4.85 3.40
CA SER A 102 -29.02 4.76 1.95
C SER A 102 -27.81 5.55 1.42
N LEU A 103 -27.12 4.99 0.42
CA LEU A 103 -26.08 5.66 -0.37
C LEU A 103 -26.59 6.86 -1.18
N SER A 104 -27.91 6.99 -1.36
CA SER A 104 -28.52 8.13 -2.07
C SER A 104 -28.69 9.38 -1.20
N GLN A 105 -28.52 9.29 0.12
CA GLN A 105 -28.60 10.45 1.00
C GLN A 105 -27.25 11.20 1.03
N LYS A 106 -27.26 12.45 0.56
CA LYS A 106 -26.19 13.40 0.84
C LYS A 106 -26.24 13.73 2.34
N VAL A 107 -25.16 13.43 3.06
CA VAL A 107 -25.03 13.83 4.47
C VAL A 107 -24.67 15.31 4.50
N ALA A 108 -25.63 16.18 4.83
CA ALA A 108 -25.39 17.60 5.01
C ALA A 108 -24.32 17.83 6.10
N GLY A 109 -23.27 18.60 5.79
CA GLY A 109 -22.12 18.84 6.66
C GLY A 109 -20.92 17.90 6.44
N ALA A 110 -21.07 16.81 5.67
CA ALA A 110 -19.92 16.12 5.12
C ALA A 110 -19.36 16.96 3.98
N SER A 111 -18.07 17.31 4.01
CA SER A 111 -17.43 18.04 2.91
C SER A 111 -17.59 17.24 1.60
N THR A 112 -18.54 17.66 0.78
CA THR A 112 -18.44 17.56 -0.66
C THR A 112 -17.65 18.79 -1.07
N ALA A 113 -16.37 18.65 -1.39
CA ALA A 113 -15.67 19.71 -2.11
C ALA A 113 -15.98 19.53 -3.60
N PRO A 114 -16.85 20.34 -4.22
CA PRO A 114 -16.68 20.65 -5.62
C PRO A 114 -15.49 21.61 -5.74
N LEU A 115 -14.54 21.29 -6.62
CA LEU A 115 -13.60 22.27 -7.14
C LEU A 115 -14.37 23.14 -8.13
N GLU A 116 -15.07 24.16 -7.64
CA GLU A 116 -15.61 25.23 -8.48
C GLU A 116 -14.66 26.43 -8.46
N SER A 117 -14.48 26.98 -9.64
CA SER A 117 -13.65 28.12 -10.01
C SER A 117 -13.84 29.32 -9.10
N THR A 118 -12.73 29.73 -8.46
CA THR A 118 -12.60 30.91 -7.61
C THR A 118 -13.07 32.18 -8.32
N SER A 119 -14.12 32.80 -7.79
CA SER A 119 -14.39 34.23 -7.94
C SER A 119 -14.21 34.87 -6.56
N MET A 120 -13.22 35.74 -6.41
CA MET A 120 -12.92 36.44 -5.17
C MET A 120 -14.08 37.38 -4.79
N VAL A 121 -14.50 37.35 -3.53
CA VAL A 121 -15.17 38.49 -2.88
C VAL A 121 -14.48 38.73 -1.54
N VAL A 122 -13.83 39.89 -1.44
CA VAL A 122 -13.31 40.46 -0.20
C VAL A 122 -14.49 41.07 0.53
N THR A 123 -14.75 40.66 1.78
CA THR A 123 -15.56 41.48 2.69
C THR A 123 -15.05 41.42 4.12
N THR A 124 -14.97 42.62 4.68
CA THR A 124 -14.46 43.10 5.95
C THR A 124 -15.20 42.53 7.17
N VAL A 125 -14.46 42.45 8.29
CA VAL A 125 -14.94 42.04 9.62
C VAL A 125 -15.92 43.07 10.18
N GLY A 126 -17.06 42.59 10.68
CA GLY A 126 -17.99 43.35 11.53
C GLY A 126 -18.57 42.44 12.61
N ALA A 127 -18.33 42.77 13.88
CA ALA A 127 -18.95 42.13 15.03
C ALA A 127 -20.32 42.76 15.33
N VAL A 128 -21.34 41.97 15.71
CA VAL A 128 -22.12 42.13 16.97
C VAL A 128 -23.35 41.19 17.09
N SER A 129 -23.49 40.65 18.31
CA SER A 129 -24.72 40.53 19.14
C SER A 129 -25.77 39.41 18.97
N ALA A 130 -26.22 38.96 20.15
CA ALA A 130 -27.18 37.91 20.45
C ALA A 130 -28.62 38.42 20.70
N ALA A 131 -29.61 37.55 20.48
CA ALA A 131 -30.96 37.49 21.11
C ALA A 131 -31.68 36.24 20.52
N ALA A 132 -32.18 35.24 21.28
CA ALA A 132 -33.27 35.16 22.26
C ALA A 132 -34.50 34.39 21.70
N VAL A 133 -34.70 33.19 22.27
CA VAL A 133 -35.92 32.41 22.60
C VAL A 133 -37.25 32.68 21.87
N GLY A 134 -37.88 31.59 21.43
CA GLY A 134 -39.32 31.45 21.22
C GLY A 134 -39.76 29.97 21.26
N ALA A 135 -40.72 29.63 22.11
CA ALA A 135 -41.14 28.28 22.47
C ALA A 135 -42.39 27.79 21.71
N GLY A 136 -42.56 26.47 21.65
CA GLY A 136 -43.88 25.80 21.72
C GLY A 136 -44.36 25.05 20.46
N GLN A 137 -44.32 23.71 20.50
CA GLN A 137 -45.52 22.85 20.64
C GLN A 137 -45.17 21.36 20.51
N ALA A 138 -45.74 20.56 21.41
CA ALA A 138 -45.70 19.09 21.45
C ALA A 138 -46.99 18.50 20.86
N VAL A 139 -46.93 17.31 20.26
CA VAL A 139 -47.70 16.02 20.41
C VAL A 139 -47.30 15.16 19.17
N SER A 140 -47.20 13.83 19.11
CA SER A 140 -47.76 12.71 19.88
C SER A 140 -46.90 11.44 19.65
N ALA A 141 -46.90 10.54 20.63
CA ALA A 141 -46.19 9.27 20.61
C ALA A 141 -46.89 8.23 19.72
N VAL A 142 -46.12 7.44 18.98
CA VAL A 142 -46.54 6.14 18.44
C VAL A 142 -45.50 5.11 18.83
N THR A 143 -45.91 4.21 19.72
CA THR A 143 -45.18 3.02 20.14
C THR A 143 -45.53 1.88 19.19
N THR A 144 -44.53 1.21 18.62
CA THR A 144 -44.75 -0.10 17.98
C THR A 144 -43.67 -1.08 18.41
N THR A 145 -44.17 -2.17 18.98
CA THR A 145 -43.48 -3.30 19.60
C THR A 145 -42.77 -4.20 18.59
N VAL A 146 -41.58 -4.66 18.97
CA VAL A 146 -40.74 -5.63 18.25
C VAL A 146 -41.16 -7.06 18.60
N PRO A 147 -41.47 -7.95 17.64
CA PRO A 147 -41.51 -9.38 17.89
C PRO A 147 -40.10 -9.98 17.76
N ALA A 148 -39.70 -10.71 18.79
CA ALA A 148 -38.52 -11.56 18.80
C ALA A 148 -38.82 -12.88 18.08
N SER A 149 -38.07 -13.20 17.03
CA SER A 149 -37.82 -14.58 16.61
C SER A 149 -36.54 -14.67 15.79
N VAL A 150 -35.61 -15.49 16.29
CA VAL A 150 -34.33 -15.84 15.66
C VAL A 150 -34.53 -17.17 14.95
N PRO A 151 -34.34 -17.27 13.62
CA PRO A 151 -34.23 -18.57 12.97
C PRO A 151 -32.78 -19.06 12.99
N THR A 152 -32.61 -20.26 13.54
CA THR A 152 -31.39 -21.05 13.64
C THR A 152 -30.85 -21.42 12.26
N THR A 153 -29.56 -21.17 12.01
CA THR A 153 -28.86 -21.57 10.78
C THR A 153 -28.57 -23.07 10.76
N THR A 154 -29.11 -23.81 9.80
CA THR A 154 -28.62 -25.15 9.41
C THR A 154 -27.55 -25.01 8.32
N LYS A 155 -26.39 -25.61 8.56
CA LYS A 155 -25.22 -25.62 7.66
C LYS A 155 -25.49 -26.55 6.48
N PRO A 156 -25.32 -26.13 5.21
CA PRO A 156 -25.40 -27.06 4.08
C PRO A 156 -24.26 -28.07 4.13
N SER A 157 -24.60 -29.36 4.01
CA SER A 157 -23.65 -30.44 3.82
C SER A 157 -23.14 -30.39 2.38
N VAL A 158 -21.85 -30.09 2.19
CA VAL A 158 -21.18 -30.20 0.89
C VAL A 158 -20.61 -31.60 0.79
N THR A 159 -21.24 -32.45 -0.01
CA THR A 159 -20.68 -33.72 -0.46
C THR A 159 -19.49 -33.43 -1.37
N SER A 160 -18.27 -33.62 -0.87
CA SER A 160 -17.08 -33.53 -1.70
C SER A 160 -17.00 -34.75 -2.61
N SER A 161 -17.24 -34.56 -3.90
CA SER A 161 -16.77 -35.47 -4.94
C SER A 161 -15.23 -35.47 -4.89
N THR A 162 -14.65 -36.56 -4.38
CA THR A 162 -13.21 -36.79 -4.35
C THR A 162 -12.72 -37.13 -5.76
N ARG A 163 -12.44 -36.09 -6.55
CA ARG A 163 -11.59 -36.26 -7.73
C ARG A 163 -10.18 -36.62 -7.23
N PRO A 164 -9.56 -37.72 -7.68
CA PRO A 164 -8.27 -38.16 -7.16
C PRO A 164 -7.23 -37.05 -7.31
N VAL A 165 -6.67 -36.63 -6.17
CA VAL A 165 -5.60 -35.63 -6.09
C VAL A 165 -4.43 -36.18 -6.89
N THR A 166 -4.19 -35.55 -8.03
CA THR A 166 -3.09 -35.89 -8.92
C THR A 166 -1.80 -35.59 -8.17
N THR A 167 -1.04 -36.63 -7.80
CA THR A 167 0.16 -36.50 -6.98
C THR A 167 1.28 -35.86 -7.81
N THR A 168 1.36 -34.54 -7.79
CA THR A 168 2.56 -33.82 -8.18
C THR A 168 3.64 -34.21 -7.17
N THR A 169 4.73 -34.82 -7.62
CA THR A 169 5.80 -35.23 -6.72
C THR A 169 6.43 -34.04 -6.05
N LEU A 170 6.24 -33.95 -4.74
CA LEU A 170 6.94 -32.99 -3.90
C LEU A 170 8.27 -33.60 -3.46
N PRO A 171 9.40 -32.91 -3.65
CA PRO A 171 10.65 -33.32 -3.03
C PRO A 171 10.53 -33.23 -1.50
N SER A 172 11.22 -34.12 -0.79
CA SER A 172 11.41 -33.99 0.65
C SER A 172 12.46 -32.93 0.93
N VAL A 173 12.14 -31.97 1.80
CA VAL A 173 13.08 -30.93 2.23
C VAL A 173 13.62 -31.29 3.60
N VAL A 174 14.93 -31.44 3.73
CA VAL A 174 15.60 -31.70 5.01
C VAL A 174 16.11 -30.37 5.56
N ILE A 175 15.78 -30.11 6.83
CA ILE A 175 16.16 -28.88 7.52
C ILE A 175 17.01 -29.25 8.73
N GLU A 176 18.22 -28.68 8.79
CA GLU A 176 19.17 -28.88 9.88
C GLU A 176 19.72 -27.51 10.30
N ASN A 177 19.81 -27.26 11.60
CA ASN A 177 20.41 -26.03 12.15
C ASN A 177 19.90 -24.75 11.48
N ASN A 178 18.58 -24.66 11.28
CA ASN A 178 17.89 -23.52 10.64
C ASN A 178 18.32 -23.27 9.17
N ARG A 179 18.75 -24.31 8.46
CA ARG A 179 19.11 -24.26 7.03
C ARG A 179 18.52 -25.45 6.28
N ILE A 180 18.23 -25.24 5.00
CA ILE A 180 17.89 -26.35 4.09
C ILE A 180 19.18 -27.14 3.85
N ALA A 181 19.26 -28.34 4.39
CA ALA A 181 20.41 -29.23 4.23
C ALA A 181 20.37 -29.95 2.88
N SER A 182 19.18 -30.40 2.47
CA SER A 182 18.99 -31.03 1.16
C SER A 182 17.55 -30.94 0.68
N ILE A 183 17.38 -31.05 -0.64
CA ILE A 183 16.09 -31.22 -1.31
C ILE A 183 16.18 -32.54 -2.08
N VAL A 184 15.48 -33.56 -1.61
CA VAL A 184 15.56 -34.92 -2.12
C VAL A 184 14.34 -35.21 -2.98
N SER A 185 14.55 -35.50 -4.25
CA SER A 185 13.48 -36.01 -5.11
C SER A 185 13.13 -37.45 -4.71
N VAL A 186 11.89 -37.68 -4.30
CA VAL A 186 11.41 -38.99 -3.83
C VAL A 186 10.54 -39.71 -4.86
N GLY A 187 10.42 -39.17 -6.08
CA GLY A 187 9.66 -39.77 -7.17
C GLY A 187 9.53 -38.85 -8.38
N VAL A 188 8.80 -39.32 -9.39
CA VAL A 188 8.36 -38.53 -10.54
C VAL A 188 6.83 -38.42 -10.57
N PRO A 189 6.24 -37.35 -11.15
CA PRO A 189 4.79 -37.16 -11.15
C PRO A 189 4.04 -38.40 -11.65
N HIS A 190 2.89 -38.69 -11.04
CA HIS A 190 2.01 -39.81 -11.39
C HIS A 190 2.56 -41.23 -11.09
N VAL A 191 3.71 -41.35 -10.43
CA VAL A 191 4.24 -42.63 -9.95
C VAL A 191 4.15 -42.68 -8.42
N PRO A 192 3.73 -43.81 -7.81
CA PRO A 192 3.75 -43.96 -6.36
C PRO A 192 5.14 -43.65 -5.78
N ILE A 193 5.17 -42.89 -4.70
CA ILE A 193 6.42 -42.54 -4.01
C ILE A 193 6.98 -43.80 -3.33
N ASP A 194 8.23 -44.12 -3.64
CA ASP A 194 8.98 -45.14 -2.91
C ASP A 194 9.39 -44.59 -1.54
N SER A 195 8.76 -45.09 -0.48
CA SER A 195 9.01 -44.64 0.89
C SER A 195 10.44 -44.92 1.35
N ALA A 196 11.13 -45.91 0.76
CA ALA A 196 12.52 -46.20 1.09
C ALA A 196 13.48 -45.08 0.67
N LYS A 197 13.10 -44.26 -0.33
CA LYS A 197 13.88 -43.12 -0.82
C LYS A 197 13.69 -41.85 0.02
N ARG A 198 12.74 -41.83 0.96
CA ARG A 198 12.55 -40.68 1.85
C ARG A 198 13.73 -40.54 2.81
N PRO A 199 14.20 -39.31 3.11
CA PRO A 199 15.17 -39.08 4.17
C PRO A 199 14.71 -39.69 5.49
N LYS A 200 15.64 -40.30 6.23
CA LYS A 200 15.38 -40.99 7.52
C LYS A 200 16.05 -40.25 8.68
N GLY A 201 15.62 -40.55 9.90
CA GLY A 201 16.26 -40.03 11.12
C GLY A 201 15.88 -38.60 11.48
N ALA A 202 14.79 -38.06 10.92
CA ALA A 202 14.31 -36.73 11.28
C ALA A 202 13.83 -36.70 12.74
N THR A 203 14.22 -35.67 13.49
CA THR A 203 13.67 -35.41 14.84
C THR A 203 12.18 -35.04 14.79
N ARG A 204 11.73 -34.48 13.66
CA ARG A 204 10.32 -34.14 13.40
C ARG A 204 10.02 -34.26 11.91
N GLU A 205 8.94 -34.94 11.58
CA GLU A 205 8.39 -34.99 10.23
C GLU A 205 7.14 -34.09 10.12
N ILE A 206 7.04 -33.35 9.02
CA ILE A 206 5.87 -32.53 8.70
C ILE A 206 5.28 -33.06 7.40
N ASN A 207 4.07 -33.60 7.46
CA ASN A 207 3.36 -34.06 6.28
C ASN A 207 2.70 -32.88 5.55
N ALA A 208 3.30 -32.48 4.43
CA ALA A 208 2.81 -31.40 3.57
C ALA A 208 2.05 -31.92 2.34
N ASN A 209 1.49 -33.14 2.38
CA ASN A 209 0.71 -33.69 1.26
C ASN A 209 -0.47 -32.76 0.91
N GLY A 210 -0.64 -32.46 -0.38
CA GLY A 210 -1.64 -31.53 -0.88
C GLY A 210 -1.31 -30.04 -0.66
N MET A 211 -0.13 -29.71 -0.13
CA MET A 211 0.33 -28.35 0.09
C MET A 211 1.46 -27.95 -0.87
N TYR A 212 1.72 -26.65 -0.95
CA TYR A 212 2.86 -26.09 -1.67
C TYR A 212 3.83 -25.42 -0.69
N VAL A 213 5.12 -25.52 -0.99
CA VAL A 213 6.18 -24.85 -0.23
C VAL A 213 6.78 -23.74 -1.10
N LEU A 214 6.94 -22.56 -0.51
CA LEU A 214 7.58 -21.41 -1.13
C LEU A 214 8.71 -20.93 -0.22
N PRO A 215 9.76 -20.29 -0.78
CA PRO A 215 10.65 -19.46 0.03
C PRO A 215 9.84 -18.42 0.80
N GLY A 216 10.30 -18.08 2.00
CA GLY A 216 9.64 -17.03 2.79
C GLY A 216 9.68 -15.68 2.06
N LEU A 217 8.61 -14.90 2.23
CA LEU A 217 8.48 -13.61 1.56
C LEU A 217 9.45 -12.60 2.17
N VAL A 218 10.00 -11.73 1.30
CA VAL A 218 10.89 -10.63 1.71
C VAL A 218 10.17 -9.31 1.44
N ASP A 219 9.79 -8.59 2.50
CA ASP A 219 9.23 -7.25 2.36
C ASP A 219 10.36 -6.22 2.32
N LEU A 220 10.44 -5.50 1.20
CA LEU A 220 11.52 -4.54 0.96
C LEU A 220 11.19 -3.14 1.49
N HIS A 221 10.00 -2.89 2.02
CA HIS A 221 9.60 -1.54 2.38
C HIS A 221 8.68 -1.52 3.60
N VAL A 222 9.27 -1.73 4.77
CA VAL A 222 8.51 -1.64 6.01
C VAL A 222 8.99 -0.48 6.88
N HIS A 223 8.03 0.05 7.63
CA HIS A 223 8.28 0.85 8.81
C HIS A 223 7.79 0.05 10.01
N GLN A 224 8.51 0.18 11.11
CA GLN A 224 7.99 -0.26 12.39
C GLN A 224 7.28 0.91 13.08
N GLY A 225 6.42 0.60 14.04
CA GLY A 225 5.68 1.61 14.80
C GLY A 225 6.57 2.56 15.56
N THR A 226 6.10 3.80 15.66
CA THR A 226 6.41 4.62 16.82
C THR A 226 5.56 4.12 18.00
N THR A 227 5.91 4.53 19.22
CA THR A 227 5.11 4.27 20.44
C THR A 227 3.63 4.64 20.27
N GLN A 228 3.32 5.61 19.39
CA GLN A 228 1.97 6.05 19.07
C GLN A 228 1.17 5.06 18.20
N LYS A 229 1.82 4.22 17.39
CA LYS A 229 1.15 3.27 16.48
C LYS A 229 1.04 1.88 17.11
N ALA A 230 2.17 1.38 17.59
CA ALA A 230 2.25 0.24 18.50
C ALA A 230 3.64 0.26 19.14
N ALA A 231 3.67 0.27 20.47
CA ALA A 231 4.91 0.44 21.24
C ALA A 231 5.91 -0.71 21.06
N GLU A 232 5.41 -1.93 20.87
CA GLU A 232 6.26 -3.13 20.82
C GLU A 232 6.37 -3.70 19.40
N SER A 233 7.59 -4.11 19.02
CA SER A 233 7.86 -4.81 17.75
C SER A 233 7.02 -6.07 17.56
N GLU A 234 6.64 -6.73 18.66
CA GLU A 234 5.99 -8.03 18.64
C GLU A 234 4.72 -8.03 17.79
N TYR A 235 3.94 -6.95 17.83
CA TYR A 235 2.75 -6.80 17.00
C TYR A 235 3.08 -6.87 15.50
N TYR A 236 4.05 -6.08 15.06
CA TYR A 236 4.51 -6.04 13.67
C TYR A 236 5.09 -7.39 13.25
N ASN A 237 5.92 -7.98 14.10
CA ASN A 237 6.59 -9.24 13.84
C ASN A 237 5.62 -10.40 13.64
N LYS A 238 4.61 -10.51 14.51
CA LYS A 238 3.57 -11.53 14.38
C LYS A 238 2.73 -11.32 13.12
N LEU A 239 2.42 -10.06 12.76
CA LEU A 239 1.71 -9.78 11.52
C LEU A 239 2.52 -10.16 10.28
N TRP A 240 3.81 -9.83 10.25
CA TRP A 240 4.69 -10.19 9.13
C TRP A 240 4.82 -11.71 8.99
N LEU A 241 5.20 -12.40 10.07
CA LEU A 241 5.38 -13.86 10.06
C LEU A 241 4.07 -14.59 9.78
N GLY A 242 2.95 -14.14 10.36
CA GLY A 242 1.62 -14.70 10.10
C GLY A 242 1.16 -14.56 8.65
N ASN A 243 1.76 -13.63 7.89
CA ASN A 243 1.55 -13.47 6.46
C ASN A 243 2.67 -14.08 5.60
N GLY A 244 3.56 -14.88 6.20
CA GLY A 244 4.65 -15.56 5.50
C GLY A 244 5.86 -14.68 5.16
N ILE A 245 5.94 -13.48 5.73
CA ILE A 245 7.10 -12.59 5.58
C ILE A 245 8.17 -13.00 6.59
N THR A 246 9.29 -13.52 6.10
CA THR A 246 10.39 -14.05 6.92
C THR A 246 11.63 -13.16 6.91
N ALA A 247 11.67 -12.15 6.04
CA ALA A 247 12.67 -11.10 6.07
C ALA A 247 12.04 -9.75 5.72
N VAL A 248 12.52 -8.69 6.36
CA VAL A 248 12.03 -7.34 6.19
C VAL A 248 13.20 -6.38 6.06
N ARG A 249 13.08 -5.40 5.14
CA ARG A 249 14.01 -4.28 5.01
C ARG A 249 13.33 -3.00 5.46
N GLY A 250 13.95 -2.35 6.43
CA GLY A 250 13.46 -1.08 6.94
C GLY A 250 13.60 0.03 5.91
N VAL A 251 12.78 1.05 6.03
CA VAL A 251 12.98 2.34 5.35
C VAL A 251 12.98 3.47 6.39
N PRO A 252 14.03 3.50 7.20
CA PRO A 252 14.03 3.19 8.64
C PRO A 252 12.86 2.38 9.21
N PHE A 253 13.18 1.36 10.03
CA PHE A 253 12.19 0.70 10.90
C PHE A 253 11.72 1.64 12.01
N ALA A 254 12.68 2.13 12.79
CA ALA A 254 12.53 3.05 13.92
C ALA A 254 13.81 3.91 14.03
N SER A 255 14.14 4.42 15.24
CA SER A 255 15.47 4.96 15.51
C SER A 255 16.57 3.93 15.22
N PHE A 256 17.79 4.40 14.95
CA PHE A 256 18.89 3.52 14.58
C PHE A 256 19.20 2.49 15.68
N ASP A 257 19.44 2.95 16.90
CA ASP A 257 19.78 2.08 18.04
C ASP A 257 18.72 1.01 18.29
N TYR A 258 17.45 1.40 18.20
CA TYR A 258 16.35 0.46 18.35
C TYR A 258 16.32 -0.57 17.22
N SER A 259 16.52 -0.12 15.99
CA SER A 259 16.52 -1.00 14.81
C SER A 259 17.64 -2.05 14.87
N VAL A 260 18.86 -1.64 15.25
CA VAL A 260 20.02 -2.54 15.38
C VAL A 260 19.83 -3.48 16.57
N LYS A 261 19.29 -3.00 17.69
CA LYS A 261 18.93 -3.84 18.84
C LYS A 261 17.93 -4.95 18.46
N GLU A 262 16.84 -4.60 17.77
CA GLU A 262 15.85 -5.60 17.35
C GLU A 262 16.41 -6.57 16.31
N ALA A 263 17.25 -6.09 15.39
CA ALA A 263 17.94 -6.96 14.45
C ALA A 263 18.85 -7.98 15.16
N ALA A 264 19.60 -7.55 16.18
CA ALA A 264 20.44 -8.43 16.98
C ALA A 264 19.63 -9.47 17.77
N ARG A 265 18.51 -9.07 18.39
CA ARG A 265 17.59 -9.99 19.09
C ARG A 265 16.98 -11.02 18.14
N SER A 266 16.55 -10.58 16.95
CA SER A 266 16.04 -11.47 15.90
C SER A 266 17.11 -12.48 15.46
N ALA A 267 18.34 -12.01 15.19
CA ALA A 267 19.45 -12.88 14.77
C ALA A 267 19.83 -13.95 15.80
N LYS A 268 19.63 -13.66 17.10
CA LYS A 268 19.87 -14.59 18.21
C LYS A 268 18.65 -15.47 18.55
N ASN A 269 17.54 -15.33 17.83
CA ASN A 269 16.25 -15.97 18.13
C ASN A 269 15.70 -15.64 19.54
N GLU A 270 16.02 -14.46 20.08
CA GLU A 270 15.49 -13.99 21.37
C GLU A 270 14.05 -13.43 21.25
N ILE A 271 13.59 -13.20 20.00
CA ILE A 271 12.24 -12.76 19.66
C ILE A 271 11.72 -13.53 18.45
N THR A 272 10.40 -13.75 18.41
CA THR A 272 9.70 -14.27 17.23
C THR A 272 9.57 -13.15 16.20
N ALA A 273 10.53 -13.05 15.29
CA ALA A 273 10.62 -11.98 14.32
C ALA A 273 11.13 -12.47 12.96
N PRO A 274 10.79 -11.80 11.84
CA PRO A 274 11.51 -12.00 10.58
C PRO A 274 12.98 -11.57 10.75
N ARG A 275 13.82 -11.87 9.74
CA ARG A 275 15.14 -11.26 9.63
C ARG A 275 15.02 -9.78 9.33
N TYR A 276 15.68 -8.94 10.12
CA TYR A 276 15.71 -7.49 9.92
C TYR A 276 16.90 -7.12 9.04
N ILE A 277 16.68 -6.24 8.07
CA ILE A 277 17.72 -5.61 7.25
C ILE A 277 17.66 -4.10 7.50
N VAL A 278 18.63 -3.57 8.24
CA VAL A 278 18.56 -2.22 8.81
C VAL A 278 19.04 -1.17 7.80
N TYR A 279 18.10 -0.40 7.25
CA TYR A 279 18.44 0.78 6.45
C TYR A 279 18.13 2.05 7.23
N GLN A 280 18.93 3.10 7.02
CA GLN A 280 18.77 4.40 7.66
C GLN A 280 18.89 5.57 6.69
N ARG A 281 18.40 6.74 7.11
CA ARG A 281 18.56 8.00 6.37
C ARG A 281 19.87 8.70 6.72
N PRO A 282 20.54 9.37 5.78
CA PRO A 282 21.76 10.13 6.06
C PRO A 282 21.61 11.06 7.25
N GLY A 283 22.58 11.04 8.15
CA GLY A 283 22.62 11.88 9.34
C GLY A 283 21.86 11.35 10.57
N THR A 284 21.22 10.18 10.50
CA THR A 284 20.56 9.58 11.67
C THR A 284 21.51 8.67 12.45
N GLY A 285 21.27 8.54 13.77
CA GLY A 285 21.95 7.59 14.66
C GLY A 285 23.33 8.02 15.19
N TRP A 286 23.97 9.00 14.55
CA TRP A 286 25.27 9.54 14.98
C TRP A 286 25.16 10.92 15.65
N ASP A 287 26.29 11.45 16.15
CA ASP A 287 26.39 12.70 16.91
C ASP A 287 26.71 13.96 16.07
N LYS A 288 26.96 13.80 14.76
CA LYS A 288 27.39 14.92 13.89
C LYS A 288 26.26 15.66 13.19
N GLY A 289 25.00 15.26 13.42
CA GLY A 289 23.81 15.93 12.89
C GLY A 289 23.60 15.71 11.37
N PRO A 290 22.90 16.63 10.69
CA PRO A 290 22.58 16.45 9.27
C PRO A 290 23.82 16.42 8.37
N VAL A 291 23.81 15.53 7.38
CA VAL A 291 24.83 15.48 6.33
C VAL A 291 24.66 16.66 5.38
N ARG A 292 25.68 17.52 5.24
CA ARG A 292 25.66 18.73 4.41
C ARG A 292 26.80 18.83 3.40
N THR A 293 27.84 18.00 3.54
CA THR A 293 28.96 17.94 2.58
C THR A 293 29.21 16.51 2.09
N PRO A 294 29.84 16.33 0.92
CA PRO A 294 30.26 15.01 0.42
C PRO A 294 31.14 14.23 1.42
N GLU A 295 32.00 14.92 2.16
CA GLU A 295 32.88 14.30 3.16
C GLU A 295 32.08 13.76 4.34
N GLN A 296 31.12 14.55 4.84
CA GLN A 296 30.18 14.11 5.87
C GLN A 296 29.31 12.94 5.40
N ALA A 297 28.91 12.93 4.13
CA ALA A 297 28.18 11.81 3.54
C ALA A 297 29.01 10.52 3.63
N ARG A 298 30.25 10.54 3.14
CA ARG A 298 31.15 9.37 3.20
C ARG A 298 31.40 8.92 4.64
N GLU A 299 31.65 9.88 5.52
CA GLU A 299 31.84 9.61 6.94
C GLU A 299 30.63 8.93 7.57
N TRP A 300 29.42 9.43 7.32
CA TRP A 300 28.20 8.84 7.83
C TRP A 300 27.99 7.42 7.30
N VAL A 301 28.28 7.15 6.02
CA VAL A 301 28.16 5.79 5.46
C VAL A 301 29.13 4.82 6.13
N ARG A 302 30.39 5.24 6.36
CA ARG A 302 31.38 4.43 7.09
C ARG A 302 30.93 4.15 8.52
N TRP A 303 30.43 5.18 9.21
CA TRP A 303 29.87 5.04 10.54
C TRP A 303 28.68 4.07 10.56
N LEU A 304 27.76 4.19 9.60
CA LEU A 304 26.59 3.32 9.49
C LEU A 304 27.01 1.84 9.35
N ALA A 305 27.96 1.55 8.45
CA ALA A 305 28.47 0.20 8.24
C ALA A 305 29.10 -0.38 9.52
N GLN A 306 29.91 0.42 10.23
CA GLN A 306 30.60 0.00 11.46
C GLN A 306 29.63 -0.27 12.62
N ASN A 307 28.47 0.37 12.62
CA ASN A 307 27.49 0.28 13.70
C ASN A 307 26.30 -0.65 13.38
N GLY A 308 26.41 -1.50 12.36
CA GLY A 308 25.42 -2.54 12.06
C GLY A 308 24.28 -2.12 11.13
N GLY A 309 24.41 -0.97 10.44
CA GLY A 309 23.54 -0.64 9.32
C GLY A 309 23.93 -1.38 8.05
N GLU A 310 22.92 -1.79 7.27
CA GLU A 310 23.09 -2.64 6.07
C GLU A 310 22.70 -1.90 4.77
N GLY A 311 22.18 -0.68 4.88
CA GLY A 311 21.91 0.14 3.72
C GLY A 311 21.31 1.52 3.97
N LEU A 312 21.12 2.24 2.87
CA LEU A 312 20.73 3.64 2.88
C LEU A 312 19.31 3.80 2.36
N LYS A 313 18.47 4.54 3.09
CA LYS A 313 17.22 5.12 2.59
C LYS A 313 17.46 6.58 2.25
N LEU A 314 17.49 6.90 0.96
CA LEU A 314 17.82 8.23 0.45
C LEU A 314 16.56 9.02 0.07
N GLY A 315 16.68 10.34 0.08
CA GLY A 315 15.76 11.24 -0.61
C GLY A 315 16.18 11.50 -2.06
N ALA A 316 15.58 12.50 -2.68
CA ALA A 316 16.17 13.20 -3.83
C ALA A 316 17.25 14.17 -3.34
N GLU A 317 18.39 13.62 -2.90
CA GLU A 317 19.51 14.40 -2.36
C GLU A 317 20.17 15.28 -3.43
N ARG A 318 20.87 16.33 -2.98
CA ARG A 318 21.71 17.16 -3.86
C ARG A 318 22.72 16.25 -4.62
N PRO A 319 23.00 16.50 -5.91
CA PRO A 319 23.79 15.57 -6.72
C PRO A 319 25.15 15.15 -6.16
N ASP A 320 25.89 16.07 -5.54
CA ASP A 320 27.18 15.80 -4.89
C ASP A 320 27.05 14.90 -3.64
N LEU A 321 26.01 15.12 -2.82
CA LEU A 321 25.69 14.28 -1.66
C LEU A 321 25.24 12.89 -2.10
N MET A 322 24.33 12.81 -3.09
CA MET A 322 23.87 11.54 -3.64
C MET A 322 25.04 10.70 -4.17
N ALA A 323 25.93 11.32 -4.97
CA ALA A 323 27.10 10.65 -5.51
C ALA A 323 28.03 10.15 -4.39
N ALA A 324 28.32 10.97 -3.38
CA ALA A 324 29.18 10.59 -2.26
C ALA A 324 28.60 9.45 -1.42
N LEU A 325 27.29 9.50 -1.14
CA LEU A 325 26.57 8.46 -0.39
C LEU A 325 26.59 7.12 -1.13
N LEU A 326 26.25 7.11 -2.42
CA LEU A 326 26.16 5.88 -3.21
C LEU A 326 27.53 5.29 -3.52
N ASP A 327 28.53 6.12 -3.82
CA ASP A 327 29.90 5.65 -4.06
C ASP A 327 30.50 4.99 -2.80
N GLU A 328 30.34 5.62 -1.63
CA GLU A 328 30.84 5.03 -0.38
C GLU A 328 30.06 3.77 0.01
N ALA A 329 28.73 3.78 -0.17
CA ALA A 329 27.89 2.61 0.12
C ALA A 329 28.32 1.41 -0.71
N LYS A 330 28.59 1.61 -2.00
CA LYS A 330 29.06 0.58 -2.92
C LYS A 330 30.41 0.01 -2.48
N LYS A 331 31.36 0.85 -2.05
CA LYS A 331 32.68 0.40 -1.56
C LYS A 331 32.57 -0.49 -0.32
N LEU A 332 31.59 -0.23 0.54
CA LEU A 332 31.35 -0.99 1.76
C LEU A 332 30.35 -2.15 1.59
N GLY A 333 29.84 -2.39 0.38
CA GLY A 333 28.86 -3.45 0.13
C GLY A 333 27.47 -3.19 0.72
N LEU A 334 27.16 -1.94 1.08
CA LEU A 334 25.85 -1.55 1.59
C LEU A 334 24.84 -1.40 0.45
N GLY A 335 23.58 -1.78 0.71
CA GLY A 335 22.52 -1.54 -0.25
C GLY A 335 21.96 -0.11 -0.17
N SER A 336 21.17 0.28 -1.18
CA SER A 336 20.57 1.62 -1.22
C SER A 336 19.18 1.60 -1.83
N THR A 337 18.31 2.49 -1.34
CA THR A 337 16.99 2.72 -1.91
C THR A 337 16.55 4.16 -1.71
N ALA A 338 15.78 4.73 -2.65
CA ALA A 338 15.41 6.13 -2.57
C ALA A 338 13.90 6.37 -2.68
N HIS A 339 13.39 7.30 -1.86
CA HIS A 339 12.17 8.04 -2.13
C HIS A 339 12.61 9.35 -2.76
N LEU A 340 12.55 9.48 -4.10
CA LEU A 340 13.03 10.66 -4.81
C LEU A 340 11.99 11.80 -4.74
N GLN A 341 11.81 12.41 -3.57
CA GLN A 341 10.70 13.34 -3.31
C GLN A 341 10.70 14.59 -4.20
N GLN A 342 9.51 15.18 -4.36
CA GLN A 342 9.25 16.31 -5.26
C GLN A 342 10.14 17.53 -5.04
N THR A 343 10.62 17.76 -3.81
CA THR A 343 11.46 18.92 -3.48
C THR A 343 12.87 18.85 -4.08
N GLY A 344 13.31 17.68 -4.55
CA GLY A 344 14.63 17.51 -5.18
C GLY A 344 14.63 16.70 -6.47
N VAL A 345 13.50 16.08 -6.84
CA VAL A 345 13.41 15.11 -7.95
C VAL A 345 13.86 15.67 -9.30
N ALA A 346 13.71 16.98 -9.53
CA ALA A 346 14.18 17.62 -10.76
C ALA A 346 15.71 17.59 -10.91
N GLN A 347 16.45 17.58 -9.80
CA GLN A 347 17.92 17.47 -9.79
C GLN A 347 18.39 16.02 -9.65
N MET A 348 17.53 15.14 -9.12
CA MET A 348 17.86 13.76 -8.81
C MET A 348 16.65 12.85 -9.06
N ASN A 349 16.39 12.59 -10.34
CA ASN A 349 15.35 11.67 -10.78
C ASN A 349 15.85 10.21 -10.77
N ALA A 350 15.02 9.26 -11.21
CA ALA A 350 15.36 7.85 -11.16
C ALA A 350 16.52 7.49 -12.11
N ASP A 351 16.59 8.10 -13.29
CA ASP A 351 17.70 7.88 -14.21
C ASP A 351 19.02 8.35 -13.58
N GLU A 352 19.06 9.58 -13.08
CA GLU A 352 20.26 10.14 -12.45
C GLU A 352 20.72 9.34 -11.23
N ALA A 353 19.79 9.01 -10.33
CA ALA A 353 20.14 8.26 -9.13
C ALA A 353 20.65 6.84 -9.46
N THR A 354 20.02 6.16 -10.42
CA THR A 354 20.45 4.81 -10.82
C THR A 354 21.75 4.83 -11.61
N ARG A 355 22.02 5.89 -12.39
CA ARG A 355 23.32 6.14 -13.03
C ARG A 355 24.45 6.25 -12.00
N LEU A 356 24.17 6.87 -10.85
CA LEU A 356 25.09 6.97 -9.71
C LEU A 356 25.18 5.69 -8.87
N GLY A 357 24.45 4.62 -9.22
CA GLY A 357 24.52 3.33 -8.54
C GLY A 357 23.44 3.09 -7.47
N LEU A 358 22.32 3.82 -7.51
CA LEU A 358 21.18 3.51 -6.65
C LEU A 358 20.67 2.08 -6.90
N GLY A 359 20.62 1.27 -5.83
CA GLY A 359 20.26 -0.14 -5.92
C GLY A 359 18.77 -0.40 -6.08
N ALA A 360 17.91 0.46 -5.55
CA ALA A 360 16.46 0.32 -5.71
C ALA A 360 15.68 1.64 -5.71
N VAL A 361 14.81 1.82 -6.70
CA VAL A 361 13.82 2.91 -6.72
C VAL A 361 12.58 2.45 -5.95
N THR A 362 12.12 3.25 -4.99
CA THR A 362 10.88 2.99 -4.24
C THR A 362 9.76 3.94 -4.61
N HIS A 363 8.52 3.47 -4.50
CA HIS A 363 7.31 4.19 -4.93
C HIS A 363 7.26 4.35 -6.46
N PHE A 364 6.85 5.52 -6.95
CA PHE A 364 6.88 5.89 -8.37
C PHE A 364 7.81 7.10 -8.64
N TYR A 365 8.27 7.77 -7.58
CA TYR A 365 8.94 9.06 -7.71
C TYR A 365 10.23 8.97 -8.54
N GLY A 366 10.44 9.97 -9.37
CA GLY A 366 11.59 10.07 -10.26
C GLY A 366 11.44 9.27 -11.56
N ILE A 367 10.45 8.36 -11.66
CA ILE A 367 10.26 7.54 -12.86
C ILE A 367 9.74 8.40 -14.02
N PHE A 368 8.61 9.09 -13.82
CA PHE A 368 8.04 9.92 -14.87
C PHE A 368 8.89 11.14 -15.15
N GLU A 369 9.47 11.73 -14.10
CA GLU A 369 10.39 12.87 -14.19
C GLU A 369 11.64 12.56 -15.01
N SER A 370 12.02 11.28 -15.15
CA SER A 370 13.11 10.86 -16.05
C SER A 370 12.70 10.81 -17.53
N MET A 371 11.41 10.95 -17.84
CA MET A 371 10.85 10.70 -19.17
C MET A 371 9.99 11.84 -19.72
N TYR A 372 9.92 12.99 -19.05
CA TYR A 372 9.09 14.10 -19.50
C TYR A 372 9.50 14.59 -20.89
N ASP A 373 8.51 14.80 -21.78
CA ASP A 373 8.77 15.20 -23.16
C ASP A 373 9.19 16.67 -23.26
N SER A 374 8.42 17.56 -22.63
CA SER A 374 8.53 19.02 -22.77
C SER A 374 8.71 19.79 -21.47
N ALA A 375 8.98 19.09 -20.35
CA ALA A 375 9.15 19.71 -19.04
C ALA A 375 10.35 19.11 -18.29
N SER A 376 11.04 19.92 -17.49
CA SER A 376 12.08 19.45 -16.57
C SER A 376 11.58 19.33 -15.12
N VAL A 377 10.45 19.98 -14.82
CA VAL A 377 9.76 19.96 -13.53
C VAL A 377 8.27 19.76 -13.80
N GLN A 378 7.58 19.00 -12.96
CA GLN A 378 6.14 18.86 -13.05
C GLN A 378 5.47 20.26 -12.98
N PRO A 379 4.50 20.58 -13.85
CA PRO A 379 3.74 21.83 -13.78
C PRO A 379 2.75 21.77 -12.61
N TRP A 380 3.22 22.15 -11.42
CA TRP A 380 2.40 22.22 -10.21
C TRP A 380 1.41 23.40 -10.27
N PRO A 381 0.18 23.24 -9.75
CA PRO A 381 -0.73 24.36 -9.55
C PRO A 381 -0.12 25.43 -8.64
N VAL A 382 -0.52 26.70 -8.83
CA VAL A 382 -0.02 27.82 -8.03
C VAL A 382 -0.49 27.79 -6.58
N ASP A 383 -1.61 27.13 -6.31
CA ASP A 383 -2.21 26.91 -5.00
C ASP A 383 -1.75 25.60 -4.33
N TYR A 384 -0.79 24.90 -4.93
CA TYR A 384 -0.26 23.64 -4.42
C TYR A 384 0.41 23.80 -3.05
N ASN A 385 -0.04 23.00 -2.08
CA ASN A 385 0.58 22.88 -0.77
C ASN A 385 1.27 21.52 -0.60
N TYR A 386 2.60 21.50 -0.53
CA TYR A 386 3.37 20.27 -0.30
C TYR A 386 3.03 19.58 1.04
N ASN A 387 2.65 20.33 2.06
CA ASN A 387 2.27 19.75 3.35
C ASN A 387 0.84 19.20 3.34
N ASP A 388 0.03 19.57 2.34
CA ASP A 388 -1.25 18.93 2.10
C ASP A 388 -1.02 17.60 1.38
N GLU A 389 -1.43 16.52 2.03
CA GLU A 389 -1.30 15.21 1.46
C GLU A 389 -2.13 15.09 0.16
N GLN A 390 -3.37 15.61 0.10
CA GLN A 390 -4.23 15.57 -1.11
C GLN A 390 -3.58 16.23 -2.31
N ASP A 391 -2.99 17.40 -2.11
CA ASP A 391 -2.28 18.10 -3.17
C ASP A 391 -1.11 17.26 -3.68
N ARG A 392 -0.28 16.71 -2.78
CA ARG A 392 0.87 15.87 -3.17
C ARG A 392 0.47 14.70 -4.04
N PHE A 393 -0.57 13.95 -3.67
CA PHE A 393 -0.92 12.72 -4.38
C PHE A 393 -1.94 12.92 -5.52
N GLY A 394 -2.77 13.95 -5.48
CA GLY A 394 -3.71 14.28 -6.56
C GLY A 394 -3.01 14.67 -7.87
N GLN A 395 -1.77 15.12 -7.76
CA GLN A 395 -0.93 15.51 -8.90
C GLN A 395 -0.15 14.34 -9.53
N VAL A 396 -0.10 13.17 -8.87
CA VAL A 396 0.72 12.04 -9.32
C VAL A 396 0.25 11.46 -10.66
N ALA A 397 -1.06 11.21 -10.79
CA ALA A 397 -1.61 10.63 -12.02
C ALA A 397 -1.47 11.56 -13.23
N ARG A 398 -1.33 12.87 -13.00
CA ARG A 398 -1.18 13.87 -14.07
C ARG A 398 0.18 13.80 -14.76
N GLN A 399 1.19 13.25 -14.09
CA GLN A 399 2.51 13.08 -14.69
C GLN A 399 2.47 12.17 -15.94
N TRP A 400 1.48 11.27 -16.05
CA TRP A 400 1.30 10.42 -17.22
C TRP A 400 1.04 11.22 -18.51
N SER A 401 0.39 12.39 -18.42
CA SER A 401 0.17 13.23 -19.60
C SER A 401 1.40 14.01 -20.05
N LEU A 402 2.51 13.92 -19.30
CA LEU A 402 3.78 14.58 -19.61
C LEU A 402 4.79 13.63 -20.26
N VAL A 403 4.40 12.37 -20.46
CA VAL A 403 5.24 11.32 -21.01
C VAL A 403 4.52 10.64 -22.16
N THR A 404 5.16 10.54 -23.31
CA THR A 404 4.68 9.75 -24.44
C THR A 404 4.99 8.27 -24.22
N PRO A 405 3.98 7.41 -23.99
CA PRO A 405 4.23 6.00 -23.73
C PRO A 405 4.89 5.34 -24.95
N ARG A 406 5.97 4.57 -24.72
CA ARG A 406 6.78 3.96 -25.79
C ARG A 406 7.44 4.95 -26.77
N GLY A 407 7.45 6.24 -26.44
CA GLY A 407 8.23 7.26 -27.14
C GLY A 407 9.74 7.06 -26.98
N GLU A 408 10.52 7.96 -27.58
CA GLU A 408 12.00 7.89 -27.55
C GLU A 408 12.55 7.97 -26.12
N LYS A 409 12.13 8.99 -25.34
CA LYS A 409 12.55 9.17 -23.94
C LYS A 409 12.15 7.98 -23.05
N TRP A 410 10.95 7.44 -23.25
CA TRP A 410 10.50 6.24 -22.55
C TRP A 410 11.43 5.05 -22.85
N LYS A 411 11.72 4.78 -24.13
CA LYS A 411 12.58 3.67 -24.54
C LYS A 411 14.00 3.84 -24.02
N ALA A 412 14.54 5.06 -24.09
CA ALA A 412 15.86 5.39 -23.56
C ALA A 412 15.94 5.11 -22.06
N PHE A 413 14.97 5.59 -21.29
CA PHE A 413 14.91 5.35 -19.85
C PHE A 413 14.77 3.84 -19.51
N MET A 414 13.89 3.11 -20.20
CA MET A 414 13.77 1.66 -20.03
C MET A 414 15.10 0.95 -20.32
N TRP A 415 15.81 1.35 -21.38
CA TRP A 415 17.13 0.81 -21.71
C TRP A 415 18.19 1.11 -20.64
N CYS A 416 18.25 2.36 -20.16
CA CYS A 416 19.13 2.77 -19.06
C CYS A 416 18.88 1.94 -17.79
N ILE A 417 17.62 1.66 -17.48
CA ILE A 417 17.26 0.84 -16.33
C ILE A 417 17.66 -0.62 -16.51
N MET A 418 17.31 -1.22 -17.64
CA MET A 418 17.58 -2.64 -17.90
C MET A 418 19.08 -2.95 -18.00
N SER A 419 19.90 -1.94 -18.35
CA SER A 419 21.35 -2.06 -18.42
C SER A 419 22.06 -1.87 -17.07
N ARG A 420 21.34 -1.45 -16.01
CA ARG A 420 21.89 -1.20 -14.68
C ARG A 420 21.38 -2.25 -13.69
N PRO A 421 22.17 -2.63 -12.66
CA PRO A 421 21.75 -3.59 -11.63
C PRO A 421 20.78 -2.95 -10.60
N VAL A 422 19.69 -2.35 -11.07
CA VAL A 422 18.67 -1.69 -10.24
C VAL A 422 17.44 -2.58 -10.05
N ARG A 423 16.85 -2.53 -8.85
CA ARG A 423 15.57 -3.18 -8.53
C ARG A 423 14.45 -2.16 -8.40
N TYR A 424 13.24 -2.54 -8.81
CA TYR A 424 12.03 -1.74 -8.54
C TYR A 424 11.28 -2.34 -7.37
N ALA A 425 11.13 -1.55 -6.32
CA ALA A 425 10.28 -1.88 -5.18
C ALA A 425 9.12 -0.89 -5.14
N THR A 426 8.12 -1.12 -5.99
CA THR A 426 6.89 -0.33 -5.96
C THR A 426 6.04 -0.79 -4.77
N ILE A 427 5.61 0.15 -3.93
CA ILE A 427 4.50 -0.14 -3.00
C ILE A 427 3.24 -0.19 -3.87
N VAL A 428 2.84 -1.39 -4.26
CA VAL A 428 1.58 -1.60 -4.97
C VAL A 428 0.46 -1.70 -3.92
N GLY A 429 0.06 -0.54 -3.38
CA GLY A 429 -1.13 -0.37 -2.54
C GLY A 429 -0.89 0.22 -1.16
N SER A 430 -1.74 1.17 -0.78
CA SER A 430 -2.03 1.48 0.63
C SER A 430 -2.36 0.17 1.38
N SER A 431 -1.98 0.10 2.65
CA SER A 431 -2.01 -1.03 3.61
C SER A 431 -3.31 -1.86 3.73
N VAL A 432 -4.35 -1.61 2.94
CA VAL A 432 -5.64 -2.33 2.95
C VAL A 432 -5.91 -3.09 1.63
N THR A 433 -5.21 -2.81 0.53
CA THR A 433 -5.55 -3.35 -0.81
C THR A 433 -4.56 -4.36 -1.40
N SER A 434 -3.41 -4.60 -0.77
CA SER A 434 -2.31 -5.39 -1.35
C SER A 434 -2.67 -6.85 -1.66
N ARG A 435 -3.55 -7.49 -0.86
CA ARG A 435 -3.97 -8.89 -1.07
C ARG A 435 -4.85 -9.07 -2.30
N SER A 436 -5.78 -8.14 -2.54
CA SER A 436 -6.73 -8.22 -3.66
C SER A 436 -6.11 -7.73 -4.97
N LEU A 437 -5.23 -6.73 -4.93
CA LEU A 437 -4.60 -6.18 -6.13
C LEU A 437 -3.62 -7.16 -6.80
N SER A 438 -2.90 -7.95 -5.98
CA SER A 438 -1.95 -8.95 -6.49
C SER A 438 -2.64 -10.12 -7.20
N ARG A 439 -3.85 -10.49 -6.75
CA ARG A 439 -4.70 -11.49 -7.46
C ARG A 439 -5.24 -10.94 -8.78
N LEU A 440 -5.62 -9.67 -8.82
CA LEU A 440 -6.10 -8.99 -10.04
C LEU A 440 -5.02 -8.90 -11.14
N ARG A 441 -3.74 -8.72 -10.80
CA ARG A 441 -2.64 -8.66 -11.82
C ARG A 441 -2.41 -9.97 -12.55
N ASN A 442 -2.64 -11.13 -11.91
CA ASN A 442 -2.50 -12.43 -12.56
C ASN A 442 -3.69 -12.80 -13.47
N ALA A 443 -4.74 -11.98 -13.52
CA ALA A 443 -5.92 -12.23 -14.35
C ALA A 443 -5.84 -11.58 -15.75
N PHE A 444 -4.81 -10.77 -16.02
CA PHE A 444 -4.62 -10.03 -17.28
C PHE A 444 -3.44 -10.54 -18.13
N HIS A 445 -2.89 -11.71 -17.79
CA HIS A 445 -1.94 -12.45 -18.64
C HIS A 445 -2.60 -13.71 -19.18
#